data_AF-A0A7W8CBS4-F1
#
_entry.id   AF-A0A7W8CBS4-F1
#
_cell.length_a   1.000
_cell.length_b   1.000
_cell.length_c   1.000
_cell.angle_alpha   90.00
_cell.angle_beta   90.00
_cell.angle_gamma   90.00
#
_symmetry.space_group_name_H-M   'P 1'
#
loop_
_entity.id
_entity.type
_entity.pdbx_description
1 polymer ?
#
loop_
_entity_poly.entity_id
_entity_poly.type
_entity_poly.pdbx_seq_one_letter_code
_entity_poly.pdbx_strand_id
1 'polypeptide(L)'
;MTREVITRFLTVLAEDGLTATGRSQRISSAKRFLVVARQHDWIHDVPAGTTFYPEDGPARAKLAPRALSSVVMAQLESAANLDKLTDRRWRLLFPLLMETGLRINDALHLPQDCVVHDRHQAPYLRYRSSAGPQ
;
A
#
# COMPACT_ATOMS: atom_id res chain seq x y z
N MET A 1 -2.73 21.23 22.77
CA MET A 1 -2.28 21.34 21.36
C MET A 1 -3.35 22.11 20.59
N THR A 2 -2.99 23.16 19.86
CA THR A 2 -3.94 24.09 19.21
C THR A 2 -3.80 24.05 17.68
N ARG A 3 -4.67 24.77 16.94
CA ARG A 3 -4.59 24.85 15.48
C ARG A 3 -3.26 25.44 15.01
N GLU A 4 -2.70 26.38 15.75
CA GLU A 4 -1.42 27.03 15.45
C GLU A 4 -0.27 26.01 15.43
N VAL A 5 -0.31 25.01 16.32
CA VAL A 5 0.70 23.94 16.36
C VAL A 5 0.60 23.05 15.11
N ILE A 6 -0.62 22.71 14.68
CA ILE A 6 -0.83 21.96 13.43
C ILE A 6 -0.31 22.77 12.25
N THR A 7 -0.66 24.05 12.16
CA THR A 7 -0.19 24.93 11.09
C THR A 7 1.35 24.99 11.06
N ARG A 8 1.99 25.16 12.21
CA ARG A 8 3.47 25.16 12.29
C ARG A 8 4.06 23.84 11.84
N PHE A 9 3.47 22.72 12.24
CA PHE A 9 3.89 21.40 11.78
C PHE A 9 3.76 21.24 10.26
N LEU A 10 2.66 21.71 9.66
CA LEU A 10 2.47 21.68 8.21
C LEU A 10 3.49 22.56 7.48
N THR A 11 3.83 23.72 8.03
CA THR A 11 4.89 24.59 7.49
C THR A 11 6.24 23.88 7.48
N VAL A 12 6.65 23.28 8.61
CA VAL A 12 7.90 22.52 8.68
C VAL A 12 7.90 21.37 7.67
N LEU A 13 6.79 20.63 7.58
CA LEU A 13 6.65 19.56 6.58
C LEU A 13 6.75 20.04 5.13
N ALA A 14 6.34 21.28 4.84
CA ALA A 14 6.47 21.87 3.52
C ALA A 14 7.92 22.27 3.21
N GLU A 15 8.70 22.64 4.22
CA GLU A 15 10.11 23.05 4.12
C GLU A 15 11.07 21.84 4.09
N ASP A 16 10.67 20.69 4.63
CA ASP A 16 11.46 19.45 4.75
C ASP A 16 11.89 18.78 3.43
N GLY A 17 11.57 19.35 2.26
CA GLY A 17 11.96 18.82 0.95
C GLY A 17 11.29 17.49 0.55
N LEU A 18 10.25 17.07 1.28
CA LEU A 18 9.54 15.83 1.01
C LEU A 18 8.70 15.87 -0.28
N THR A 19 8.60 14.70 -0.93
CA THR A 19 7.61 14.48 -1.98
C THR A 19 6.18 14.64 -1.44
N ALA A 20 5.21 14.90 -2.32
CA ALA A 20 3.79 14.97 -1.94
C ALA A 20 3.33 13.70 -1.21
N THR A 21 3.75 12.52 -1.67
CA THR A 21 3.45 11.25 -1.00
C THR A 21 4.06 11.17 0.41
N GLY A 22 5.32 11.59 0.57
CA GLY A 22 5.98 11.62 1.87
C GLY A 22 5.28 12.55 2.86
N ARG A 23 4.84 13.73 2.41
CA ARG A 23 4.06 14.67 3.23
C ARG A 23 2.71 14.09 3.62
N SER A 24 1.95 13.53 2.67
CA SER A 24 0.68 12.87 2.97
C SER A 24 0.82 11.73 3.97
N GLN A 25 1.90 10.96 3.89
CA GLN A 25 2.17 9.88 4.84
C GLN A 25 2.43 10.43 6.25
N ARG A 26 3.26 11.46 6.41
CA ARG A 26 3.51 12.09 7.72
C ARG A 26 2.26 12.71 8.33
N ILE A 27 1.45 13.41 7.53
CA ILE A 27 0.17 13.98 7.97
C ILE A 27 -0.80 12.86 8.40
N SER A 28 -0.88 11.77 7.62
CA SER A 28 -1.74 10.62 7.95
C SER A 28 -1.31 9.93 9.24
N SER A 29 0.00 9.77 9.46
CA SER A 29 0.55 9.22 10.71
C SER A 29 0.24 10.13 11.90
N ALA A 30 0.46 11.44 11.77
CA ALA A 30 0.15 12.41 12.82
C ALA A 30 -1.35 12.42 13.15
N LYS A 31 -2.22 12.38 12.13
CA LYS A 31 -3.67 12.25 12.31
C LYS A 31 -4.04 10.97 13.05
N ARG A 32 -3.49 9.83 12.65
CA ARG A 32 -3.76 8.54 13.31
C ARG A 32 -3.25 8.54 14.75
N PHE A 33 -2.09 9.12 15.02
CA PHE A 33 -1.59 9.30 16.38
C PHE A 33 -2.58 10.09 17.25
N LEU A 34 -3.11 11.21 16.77
CA LEU A 34 -4.11 11.99 17.53
C LEU A 34 -5.41 11.23 17.77
N VAL A 35 -5.82 10.36 16.85
CA VAL A 35 -6.99 9.49 17.05
C VAL A 35 -6.72 8.47 18.15
N VAL A 36 -5.59 7.76 18.07
CA VAL A 36 -5.19 6.73 19.06
C VAL A 36 -4.95 7.35 20.43
N ALA A 37 -4.25 8.49 20.49
CA ALA A 37 -3.96 9.19 21.73
C ALA A 37 -5.24 9.66 22.44
N ARG A 38 -6.29 10.04 21.69
CA ARG A 38 -7.62 10.31 22.28
C ARG A 38 -8.32 9.05 22.74
N GLN A 39 -8.29 7.98 21.95
CA GLN A 39 -8.91 6.71 22.31
C GLN A 39 -8.38 6.12 23.62
N HIS A 40 -7.11 6.39 23.93
CA HIS A 40 -6.44 5.92 25.15
C HIS A 40 -6.24 7.02 26.20
N ASP A 41 -6.89 8.17 26.06
CA ASP A 41 -6.81 9.29 27.00
C ASP A 41 -5.37 9.78 27.30
N TRP A 42 -4.45 9.70 26.33
CA TRP A 42 -3.08 10.18 26.49
C TRP A 42 -2.93 11.70 26.42
N ILE A 43 -3.95 12.39 25.92
CA ILE A 43 -3.92 13.83 25.65
C ILE A 43 -5.20 14.52 26.16
N HIS A 44 -5.17 14.99 27.39
CA HIS A 44 -6.33 15.62 28.05
C HIS A 44 -6.57 17.07 27.60
N ASP A 45 -5.52 17.83 27.27
CA ASP A 45 -5.59 19.27 26.96
C ASP A 45 -5.63 19.56 25.45
N VAL A 46 -6.11 18.61 24.65
CA VAL A 46 -6.22 18.75 23.20
C VAL A 46 -7.69 18.69 22.80
N PRO A 47 -8.28 19.83 22.37
CA PRO A 47 -9.66 19.84 21.92
C PRO A 47 -9.91 18.79 20.82
N ALA A 48 -11.10 18.18 20.84
CA ALA A 48 -11.50 17.22 19.81
C ALA A 48 -11.48 17.84 18.40
N GLY A 49 -11.75 19.15 18.30
CA GLY A 49 -11.68 19.92 17.05
C GLY A 49 -10.27 20.13 16.50
N THR A 50 -9.20 19.89 17.28
CA THR A 50 -7.83 20.04 16.82
C THR A 50 -7.38 18.80 16.05
N THR A 51 -7.62 18.77 14.74
CA THR A 51 -7.34 17.62 13.87
C THR A 51 -6.79 18.05 12.51
N PHE A 52 -6.37 17.08 11.71
CA PHE A 52 -5.96 17.28 10.32
C PHE A 52 -7.13 17.07 9.37
N TYR A 53 -7.36 18.06 8.52
CA TYR A 53 -8.40 18.09 7.51
C TYR A 53 -7.85 17.70 6.12
N PRO A 54 -8.72 17.29 5.19
CA PRO A 54 -8.29 16.95 3.83
C PRO A 54 -7.48 18.04 3.12
N GLU A 55 -7.81 19.31 3.37
CA GLU A 55 -7.14 20.49 2.82
C GLU A 55 -5.74 20.76 3.39
N ASP A 56 -5.39 20.16 4.53
CA ASP A 56 -4.05 20.31 5.13
C ASP A 56 -2.99 19.47 4.38
N GLY A 57 -3.43 18.52 3.54
CA GLY A 57 -2.57 17.67 2.73
C GLY A 57 -2.19 18.30 1.39
N PRO A 58 -1.08 17.85 0.76
CA PRO A 58 -0.79 18.26 -0.60
C PRO A 58 -1.88 17.78 -1.56
N ALA A 59 -2.11 18.56 -2.62
CA ALA A 59 -3.06 18.18 -3.67
C ALA A 59 -2.73 16.78 -4.20
N ARG A 60 -3.73 15.91 -4.23
CA ARG A 60 -3.56 14.54 -4.72
C ARG A 60 -3.36 14.58 -6.23
N ALA A 61 -2.12 14.39 -6.67
CA ALA A 61 -1.84 14.21 -8.09
C ALA A 61 -2.56 12.95 -8.60
N LYS A 62 -3.34 13.10 -9.67
CA LYS A 62 -3.91 11.96 -10.38
C LYS A 62 -2.77 11.23 -11.06
N LEU A 63 -2.42 10.06 -10.55
CA LEU A 63 -1.41 9.22 -11.18
C LEU A 63 -1.95 8.71 -12.53
N ALA A 64 -1.12 8.79 -13.56
CA ALA A 64 -1.43 8.12 -14.82
C ALA A 64 -1.57 6.61 -14.60
N PRO A 65 -2.42 5.92 -15.40
CA PRO A 65 -2.47 4.47 -15.40
C PRO A 65 -1.06 3.90 -15.61
N ARG A 66 -0.63 3.00 -14.72
CA ARG A 66 0.68 2.34 -14.79
C ARG A 66 0.56 0.96 -15.44
N ALA A 67 -0.33 0.85 -16.42
CA ALA A 67 -0.50 -0.39 -17.17
C ALA A 67 0.73 -0.64 -18.03
N LEU A 68 1.16 -1.90 -18.09
CA LEU A 68 2.20 -2.32 -19.02
C LEU A 68 1.63 -2.30 -20.45
N SER A 69 2.48 -1.99 -21.43
CA SER A 69 2.06 -2.07 -22.83
C SER A 69 1.82 -3.53 -23.23
N SER A 70 0.98 -3.74 -24.25
CA SER A 70 0.71 -5.08 -24.79
C SER A 70 1.99 -5.81 -25.22
N VAL A 71 2.97 -5.08 -25.75
CA VAL A 71 4.27 -5.65 -26.15
C VAL A 71 5.04 -6.18 -24.94
N VAL A 72 5.05 -5.44 -23.82
CA VAL A 72 5.71 -5.89 -22.59
C VAL A 72 4.95 -7.06 -21.97
N MET A 73 3.61 -7.03 -21.98
CA MET A 73 2.79 -8.16 -21.52
C MET A 73 3.08 -9.44 -22.31
N ALA A 74 3.13 -9.37 -23.64
CA ALA A 74 3.49 -10.52 -24.48
C ALA A 74 4.89 -11.08 -24.18
N GLN A 75 5.84 -10.23 -23.76
CA GLN A 75 7.15 -10.69 -23.31
C GLN A 75 7.08 -11.44 -21.98
N LEU A 76 6.27 -10.98 -21.03
CA LEU A 76 6.08 -11.60 -19.72
C LEU A 76 5.30 -12.92 -19.79
N GLU A 77 4.41 -13.06 -20.77
CA GLU A 77 3.64 -14.29 -21.03
C GLU A 77 4.47 -15.38 -21.74
N SER A 78 5.59 -15.00 -22.39
CA SER A 78 6.44 -15.95 -23.12
C SER A 78 7.26 -16.82 -22.16
N ALA A 79 6.98 -18.12 -22.14
CA ALA A 79 7.76 -19.11 -21.38
C ALA A 79 9.27 -19.05 -21.71
N ALA A 80 9.62 -18.88 -22.99
CA ALA A 80 11.02 -18.76 -23.43
C ALA A 80 11.72 -17.51 -22.87
N ASN A 81 10.98 -16.42 -22.60
CA ASN A 81 11.54 -15.25 -21.93
C ASN A 81 11.64 -15.46 -20.42
N LEU A 82 10.63 -16.09 -19.80
CA LEU A 82 10.69 -16.44 -18.38
C LEU A 82 11.85 -17.40 -18.08
N ASP A 83 12.18 -18.32 -18.99
CA ASP A 83 13.30 -19.24 -18.84
C ASP A 83 14.67 -18.56 -18.81
N LYS A 84 14.77 -17.30 -19.27
CA LYS A 84 15.99 -16.48 -19.15
C LYS A 84 16.23 -16.02 -17.71
N LEU A 85 15.22 -16.06 -16.84
CA LEU A 85 15.36 -15.72 -15.42
C LEU A 85 16.12 -16.85 -14.70
N THR A 86 17.24 -16.55 -14.07
CA THR A 86 18.11 -17.55 -13.43
C THR A 86 17.49 -18.22 -12.21
N ASP A 87 16.70 -17.47 -11.43
CA ASP A 87 16.00 -18.00 -10.27
C ASP A 87 14.58 -18.44 -10.64
N ARG A 88 14.30 -19.74 -10.39
CA ARG A 88 13.03 -20.40 -10.71
C ARG A 88 11.83 -19.77 -10.00
N ARG A 89 12.03 -19.10 -8.86
CA ARG A 89 10.94 -18.43 -8.12
C ARG A 89 10.32 -17.32 -8.96
N TRP A 90 11.13 -16.55 -9.70
CA TRP A 90 10.63 -15.47 -10.55
C TRP A 90 9.86 -15.99 -11.77
N ARG A 91 10.24 -17.16 -12.29
CA ARG A 91 9.54 -17.82 -13.42
C ARG A 91 8.09 -18.14 -13.08
N LEU A 92 7.82 -18.52 -11.83
CA LEU A 92 6.48 -18.83 -11.34
C LEU A 92 5.74 -17.57 -10.84
N LEU A 93 6.47 -16.63 -10.24
CA LEU A 93 5.87 -15.43 -9.65
C LEU A 93 5.17 -14.56 -10.70
N PHE A 94 5.75 -14.34 -11.88
CA PHE A 94 5.13 -13.47 -12.89
C PHE A 94 3.78 -14.01 -13.39
N PRO A 95 3.67 -15.27 -13.86
CA PRO A 95 2.37 -15.87 -14.19
C PRO A 95 1.38 -15.80 -13.04
N LEU A 96 1.82 -16.11 -11.81
CA LEU A 96 0.96 -16.06 -10.64
C LEU A 96 0.39 -14.66 -10.40
N LEU A 97 1.21 -13.61 -10.50
CA LEU A 97 0.75 -12.22 -10.33
C LEU A 97 -0.21 -11.80 -11.45
N MET A 98 0.03 -12.23 -12.69
CA MET A 98 -0.84 -11.91 -13.83
C MET A 98 -2.22 -12.56 -13.69
N GLU A 99 -2.28 -13.84 -13.32
CA GLU A 99 -3.53 -14.60 -13.18
C GLU A 99 -4.33 -14.22 -11.93
N THR A 100 -3.64 -13.92 -10.82
CA THR A 100 -4.32 -13.72 -9.52
C THR A 100 -4.52 -12.25 -9.16
N GLY A 101 -3.78 -11.33 -9.78
CA GLY A 101 -3.76 -9.92 -9.38
C GLY A 101 -3.26 -9.68 -7.95
N LEU A 102 -2.59 -10.66 -7.33
CA LEU A 102 -2.05 -10.53 -5.98
C LEU A 102 -1.05 -9.37 -5.89
N ARG A 103 -0.96 -8.77 -4.71
CA ARG A 103 0.18 -7.90 -4.41
C ARG A 103 1.44 -8.74 -4.34
N ILE A 104 2.54 -8.21 -4.88
CA ILE A 104 3.83 -8.91 -4.87
C ILE A 104 4.23 -9.38 -3.46
N ASN A 105 3.99 -8.55 -2.43
CA ASN A 105 4.31 -8.94 -1.06
C ASN A 105 3.48 -10.13 -0.57
N ASP A 106 2.20 -10.21 -0.95
CA ASP A 106 1.31 -11.30 -0.54
C ASP A 106 1.71 -12.59 -1.27
N ALA A 107 2.03 -12.50 -2.56
CA ALA A 107 2.51 -13.63 -3.36
C ALA A 107 3.84 -14.20 -2.85
N LEU A 108 4.77 -13.34 -2.42
CA LEU A 108 6.06 -13.77 -1.87
C LEU A 108 5.95 -14.48 -0.51
N HIS A 109 4.83 -14.31 0.20
CA HIS A 109 4.59 -14.92 1.53
C HIS A 109 3.53 -16.03 1.48
N LEU A 110 3.27 -16.60 0.30
CA LEU A 110 2.35 -17.72 0.17
C LEU A 110 2.89 -18.96 0.91
N PRO A 111 2.07 -19.62 1.75
CA PRO A 111 2.40 -20.92 2.31
C PRO A 111 2.60 -21.97 1.21
N GLN A 112 3.39 -23.01 1.50
CA GLN A 112 3.56 -24.13 0.53
C GLN A 112 2.25 -24.87 0.25
N ASP A 113 1.32 -24.91 1.20
CA ASP A 113 -0.03 -25.50 1.13
C ASP A 113 -1.11 -24.45 0.82
N CYS A 114 -0.76 -23.41 0.04
CA CYS A 114 -1.68 -22.32 -0.31
C CYS A 114 -2.75 -22.72 -1.33
N VAL A 115 -2.59 -23.81 -2.07
CA VAL A 115 -3.59 -24.27 -3.04
C VAL A 115 -4.63 -25.15 -2.35
N VAL A 116 -5.88 -24.70 -2.33
CA VAL A 116 -7.03 -25.44 -1.81
C VAL A 116 -8.00 -25.73 -2.95
N HIS A 117 -8.79 -26.79 -2.82
CA HIS A 117 -9.77 -27.16 -3.84
C HIS A 117 -11.18 -26.98 -3.29
N ASP A 118 -12.10 -26.49 -4.11
CA ASP A 118 -13.51 -26.43 -3.73
C ASP A 118 -14.21 -27.79 -3.90
N ARG A 119 -15.52 -27.80 -3.68
CA ARG A 119 -16.37 -28.99 -3.86
C ARG A 119 -16.39 -29.53 -5.30
N HIS A 120 -16.02 -28.73 -6.29
CA HIS A 120 -15.94 -29.09 -7.70
C HIS A 120 -14.50 -29.39 -8.14
N GLN A 121 -13.55 -29.48 -7.21
CA GLN A 121 -12.12 -29.66 -7.48
C GLN A 121 -11.48 -28.52 -8.29
N ALA A 122 -12.07 -27.32 -8.26
CA ALA A 122 -11.42 -26.14 -8.81
C ALA A 122 -10.34 -25.63 -7.84
N PRO A 123 -9.13 -25.30 -8.31
CA PRO A 123 -8.05 -24.82 -7.46
C PRO A 123 -8.26 -23.34 -7.10
N TYR A 124 -8.05 -23.01 -5.82
CA TYR A 124 -8.10 -21.67 -5.25
C TYR A 124 -6.84 -21.40 -4.45
N LEU A 125 -6.45 -20.12 -4.40
CA LEU A 125 -5.28 -19.68 -3.65
C LEU A 125 -5.71 -19.08 -2.31
N ARG A 126 -5.32 -19.74 -1.22
CA ARG A 126 -5.46 -19.26 0.16
C ARG A 126 -4.24 -18.42 0.53
N TYR A 127 -4.46 -17.14 0.82
CA TYR A 127 -3.40 -16.20 1.18
C TYR A 127 -3.83 -15.26 2.32
N ARG A 128 -2.85 -14.61 2.94
CA ARG A 128 -3.09 -13.55 3.92
C ARG A 128 -2.75 -12.21 3.28
N SER A 129 -3.71 -11.30 3.29
CA SER A 129 -3.50 -9.95 2.73
C SER A 129 -2.63 -9.11 3.67
N SER A 130 -1.65 -8.43 3.10
CA SER A 130 -0.85 -7.40 3.78
C SER A 130 -1.63 -6.11 4.05
N ALA A 131 -2.79 -5.90 3.42
CA ALA A 131 -3.76 -4.96 3.97
C ALA A 131 -4.33 -5.63 5.22
N GLY A 132 -4.00 -5.09 6.39
CA GLY A 132 -4.58 -5.55 7.66
C GLY A 132 -6.11 -5.64 7.59
N PRO A 133 -6.75 -6.42 8.48
CA PRO A 133 -8.21 -6.54 8.50
C PRO A 133 -8.84 -5.15 8.54
N GLN A 134 -9.75 -4.88 7.61
CA GLN A 134 -10.61 -3.70 7.65
C GLN A 134 -11.59 -3.83 8.81
#